data_AF-A0A150PHI4-F1
#
_entry.id   AF-A0A150PHI4-F1
#
_cell.length_a   1.000
_cell.length_b   1.000
_cell.length_c   1.000
_cell.angle_alpha   90.00
_cell.angle_beta   90.00
_cell.angle_gamma   90.00
#
_symmetry.space_group_name_H-M   'P 1'
#
loop_
_entity.id
_entity.type
_entity.pdbx_description
1 polymer ?
#
loop_
_entity_poly.entity_id
_entity_poly.type
_entity_poly.pdbx_seq_one_letter_code
_entity_poly.pdbx_strand_id
1 'polypeptide(L)'
;CLLGACSAVACESAPTSTPTPIPSQSPPVASLAALPRPASAETQAPTGPAHASNPLGLPAYPVKLDPGRRVFTFSDRMLAGAKLGSTLVLYTATVVGFEGDDLIIEGKGGPSYKVHPGYVVPVPDAPRLRPHDPVLTEWNGVMKHAVITRFVKDKIEVRYTDMDPRTPLAQLKGARFVVQTEGLVPGNFAAWKDGETWRHVLLVSRLGGPAAEAGAVPTSLASSMARWFALGYGGAALIADESALRPIPIKPRLKVGASVWAEWVGTLRPAAVQSAEETGLYTVKFERAGRPATVGWGLITPPLDPQQAAAGATRTRDRVRNRE
;
A
#
# COMPACT_ATOMS: atom_id res chain seq x y z
N CYS A 1 24.13 -43.90 39.38
CA CYS A 1 25.19 -42.86 39.44
C CYS A 1 24.51 -41.51 39.21
N LEU A 2 24.11 -40.80 40.27
CA LEU A 2 24.89 -39.73 40.96
C LEU A 2 25.24 -38.61 39.97
N LEU A 3 24.89 -37.31 40.08
CA LEU A 3 24.34 -36.38 41.08
C LEU A 3 23.65 -35.24 40.26
N GLY A 4 22.69 -34.41 40.68
CA GLY A 4 22.46 -33.76 41.97
C GLY A 4 23.02 -32.33 41.95
N ALA A 5 22.17 -31.29 41.93
CA ALA A 5 22.33 -30.04 42.69
C ALA A 5 21.23 -28.99 42.38
N CYS A 6 20.38 -28.76 43.38
CA CYS A 6 19.55 -27.58 43.56
C CYS A 6 20.41 -26.38 43.99
N SER A 7 19.92 -25.15 43.79
CA SER A 7 20.19 -24.04 44.72
C SER A 7 19.08 -22.99 44.63
N ALA A 8 18.29 -22.93 45.70
CA ALA A 8 17.49 -21.79 46.10
C ALA A 8 18.32 -20.97 47.11
N VAL A 9 18.20 -19.65 47.07
CA VAL A 9 18.66 -18.77 48.17
C VAL A 9 17.53 -17.79 48.48
N ALA A 10 17.21 -17.70 49.76
CA ALA A 10 16.15 -16.91 50.36
C ALA A 10 16.71 -15.62 50.99
N CYS A 11 15.80 -14.64 51.11
CA CYS A 11 15.65 -13.58 52.11
C CYS A 11 16.90 -12.96 52.78
N GLU A 12 16.99 -11.63 52.67
CA GLU A 12 17.53 -10.81 53.76
C GLU A 12 16.68 -9.55 53.98
N SER A 13 16.47 -9.23 55.26
CA SER A 13 15.51 -8.27 55.80
C SER A 13 16.15 -6.92 56.11
N ALA A 14 15.33 -5.88 56.10
CA ALA A 14 15.60 -4.44 56.30
C ALA A 14 16.48 -4.04 57.50
N PRO A 15 16.87 -2.75 57.55
CA PRO A 15 16.23 -1.92 58.56
C PRO A 15 15.72 -0.55 58.09
N THR A 16 14.68 -0.15 58.83
CA THR A 16 13.90 1.08 58.90
C THR A 16 14.71 2.37 59.04
N SER A 17 14.33 3.41 58.30
CA SER A 17 14.58 4.81 58.70
C SER A 17 13.50 5.76 58.18
N THR A 18 12.77 6.36 59.11
CA THR A 18 12.01 7.63 59.02
C THR A 18 12.44 8.45 60.26
N PRO A 19 12.25 9.80 60.37
CA PRO A 19 11.46 10.73 59.55
C PRO A 19 12.14 12.12 59.30
N THR A 20 11.60 12.96 58.40
CA THR A 20 11.33 14.41 58.67
C THR A 20 10.46 15.03 57.57
N PRO A 21 9.53 15.95 57.89
CA PRO A 21 8.59 16.55 56.94
C PRO A 21 9.16 17.82 56.32
N ILE A 22 9.09 17.93 54.99
CA ILE A 22 9.44 19.15 54.26
C ILE A 22 8.16 19.98 54.05
N PRO A 23 8.15 21.29 54.40
CA PRO A 23 6.98 22.13 54.27
C PRO A 23 6.58 22.36 52.81
N SER A 24 5.27 22.24 52.59
CA SER A 24 4.55 22.64 51.39
C SER A 24 4.67 24.14 51.17
N GLN A 25 5.27 24.54 50.05
CA GLN A 25 5.10 25.86 49.47
C GLN A 25 4.80 25.72 47.99
N SER A 26 3.53 25.89 47.64
CA SER A 26 3.05 26.05 46.27
C SER A 26 3.62 27.34 45.67
N PRO A 27 4.29 27.32 44.52
CA PRO A 27 4.64 28.56 43.82
C PRO A 27 3.36 29.21 43.26
N PRO A 28 3.31 30.55 43.19
CA PRO A 28 2.17 31.27 42.66
C PRO A 28 1.97 30.97 41.17
N VAL A 29 0.70 30.83 40.78
CA VAL A 29 0.25 30.66 39.40
C VAL A 29 0.63 31.94 38.62
N ALA A 30 1.76 31.91 37.93
CA ALA A 30 2.10 32.92 36.95
C ALA A 30 1.24 32.69 35.70
N SER A 31 0.47 33.72 35.33
CA SER A 31 -0.30 33.79 34.10
C SER A 31 0.56 33.39 32.90
N LEU A 32 0.10 32.39 32.15
CA LEU A 32 0.65 31.97 30.86
C LEU A 32 0.65 33.16 29.88
N ALA A 33 1.74 33.91 29.87
CA ALA A 33 2.10 34.75 28.74
C ALA A 33 2.25 33.83 27.53
N ALA A 34 1.58 34.19 26.44
CA ALA A 34 1.57 33.46 25.18
C ALA A 34 3.01 33.12 24.76
N LEU A 35 3.32 31.83 24.73
CA LEU A 35 4.54 31.33 24.11
C LEU A 35 4.56 31.79 22.65
N PRO A 36 5.68 32.33 22.15
CA PRO A 36 5.80 32.68 20.74
C PRO A 36 5.60 31.42 19.92
N ARG A 37 4.60 31.47 19.03
CA ARG A 37 4.38 30.46 17.99
C ARG A 37 5.72 30.24 17.27
N PRO A 38 6.22 29.00 17.14
CA PRO A 38 7.41 28.76 16.32
C PRO A 38 7.13 29.32 14.93
N ALA A 39 8.03 30.19 14.46
CA ALA A 39 7.95 30.79 13.14
C ALA A 39 7.74 29.68 12.12
N SER A 40 6.72 29.84 11.27
CA SER A 40 6.52 29.01 10.09
C SER A 40 7.86 28.88 9.38
N ALA A 41 8.39 27.66 9.27
CA ALA A 41 9.58 27.41 8.48
C ALA A 41 9.32 27.98 7.09
N GLU A 42 10.14 28.96 6.70
CA GLU A 42 10.08 29.60 5.41
C GLU A 42 10.32 28.51 4.36
N THR A 43 9.26 28.14 3.63
CA THR A 43 9.29 27.14 2.57
C THR A 43 10.34 27.59 1.56
N GLN A 44 11.52 26.96 1.58
CA GLN A 44 12.54 27.21 0.57
C GLN A 44 11.93 26.94 -0.81
N ALA A 45 11.99 27.95 -1.68
CA ALA A 45 11.51 27.82 -3.04
C ALA A 45 12.27 26.67 -3.75
N PRO A 46 11.60 25.87 -4.60
CA PRO A 46 12.23 24.76 -5.30
C PRO A 46 13.41 25.28 -6.14
N THR A 47 14.63 24.86 -5.81
CA THR A 47 15.87 25.28 -6.48
C THR A 47 16.28 24.36 -7.65
N GLY A 48 15.42 23.42 -8.04
CA GLY A 48 15.67 22.48 -9.14
C GLY A 48 15.35 23.06 -10.53
N PRO A 49 15.91 22.49 -11.62
CA PRO A 49 15.46 22.80 -12.97
C PRO A 49 13.95 22.61 -13.08
N ALA A 50 13.25 23.59 -13.66
CA ALA A 50 11.79 23.54 -13.83
C ALA A 50 11.41 22.46 -14.85
N HIS A 51 11.40 21.21 -14.42
CA HIS A 51 10.77 20.13 -15.16
C HIS A 51 9.25 20.28 -15.10
N ALA A 52 8.58 19.90 -16.18
CA ALA A 52 7.12 19.88 -16.18
C ALA A 52 6.64 18.95 -15.07
N SER A 53 5.88 19.48 -14.11
CA SER A 53 5.24 18.75 -13.01
C SER A 53 4.28 17.66 -13.50
N ASN A 54 3.82 17.79 -14.76
CA ASN A 54 2.88 16.90 -15.44
C ASN A 54 3.37 16.41 -16.82
N PRO A 55 4.43 15.59 -16.88
CA PRO A 55 5.02 15.15 -18.14
C PRO A 55 4.09 14.24 -18.97
N LEU A 56 3.15 13.52 -18.34
CA LEU A 56 2.18 12.66 -19.03
C LEU A 56 0.91 13.41 -19.46
N GLY A 57 0.81 14.71 -19.18
CA GLY A 57 -0.39 15.50 -19.51
C GLY A 57 -1.67 14.97 -18.86
N LEU A 58 -1.59 14.50 -17.61
CA LEU A 58 -2.77 14.05 -16.87
C LEU A 58 -3.78 15.19 -16.72
N PRO A 59 -5.10 14.93 -16.75
CA PRO A 59 -6.10 15.95 -16.47
C PRO A 59 -5.97 16.44 -15.03
N ALA A 60 -6.46 17.66 -14.77
CA ALA A 60 -6.50 18.24 -13.44
C ALA A 60 -7.09 17.25 -12.43
N TYR A 61 -6.40 17.08 -11.31
CA TYR A 61 -6.76 16.11 -10.28
C TYR A 61 -6.86 16.81 -8.92
N PRO A 62 -8.08 17.15 -8.46
CA PRO A 62 -8.24 17.82 -7.18
C PRO A 62 -7.93 16.84 -6.05
N VAL A 63 -6.91 17.15 -5.27
CA VAL A 63 -6.54 16.38 -4.08
C VAL A 63 -6.52 17.32 -2.89
N LYS A 64 -7.30 16.99 -1.86
CA LYS A 64 -7.27 17.67 -0.57
C LYS A 64 -6.14 17.10 0.28
N LEU A 65 -4.95 17.66 0.12
CA LEU A 65 -3.80 17.40 0.98
C LEU A 65 -3.40 18.71 1.69
N ASP A 66 -2.86 18.58 2.88
CA ASP A 66 -2.28 19.70 3.64
C ASP A 66 -0.75 19.59 3.58
N PRO A 67 0.00 20.70 3.77
CA PRO A 67 1.43 20.62 4.02
C PRO A 67 1.75 19.76 5.26
N GLY A 68 2.88 19.06 5.24
CA GLY A 68 3.28 18.06 6.22
C GLY A 68 2.70 16.66 6.00
N ARG A 69 1.74 16.50 5.07
CA ARG A 69 1.14 15.20 4.77
C ARG A 69 2.12 14.27 4.06
N ARG A 70 2.06 13.00 4.45
CA ARG A 70 2.87 11.94 3.86
C ARG A 70 2.20 11.39 2.60
N VAL A 71 3.00 11.09 1.60
CA VAL A 71 2.54 10.57 0.30
C VAL A 71 3.49 9.51 -0.25
N PHE A 72 2.98 8.70 -1.17
CA PHE A 72 3.81 7.94 -2.11
C PHE A 72 3.72 8.59 -3.50
N THR A 73 4.86 8.79 -4.16
CA THR A 73 4.96 9.51 -5.44
C THR A 73 6.26 9.20 -6.18
N PHE A 74 6.43 9.67 -7.40
CA PHE A 74 7.64 9.41 -8.21
C PHE A 74 8.71 10.47 -7.94
N SER A 75 9.99 10.08 -8.00
CA SER A 75 11.10 11.03 -7.91
C SER A 75 11.10 11.99 -9.10
N ASP A 76 11.57 13.22 -8.90
CA ASP A 76 11.75 14.22 -9.97
C ASP A 76 12.47 13.64 -11.21
N ARG A 77 13.58 12.92 -10.99
CA ARG A 77 14.35 12.25 -12.06
C ARG A 77 13.52 11.28 -12.90
N MET A 78 12.53 10.61 -12.33
CA MET A 78 11.66 9.69 -13.06
C MET A 78 10.60 10.44 -13.87
N LEU A 79 10.14 11.59 -13.38
CA LEU A 79 9.17 12.44 -14.05
C LEU A 79 9.80 13.27 -15.17
N ALA A 80 11.07 13.65 -15.03
CA ALA A 80 11.82 14.36 -16.06
C ALA A 80 11.82 13.60 -17.40
N GLY A 81 11.01 14.06 -18.36
CA GLY A 81 10.87 13.42 -19.68
C GLY A 81 10.08 12.11 -19.68
N ALA A 82 9.29 11.84 -18.63
CA ALA A 82 8.42 10.66 -18.60
C ALA A 82 7.40 10.67 -19.74
N LYS A 83 7.07 9.48 -20.25
CA LYS A 83 6.02 9.25 -21.23
C LYS A 83 5.26 7.97 -20.87
N LEU A 84 4.14 7.71 -21.52
CA LEU A 84 3.49 6.41 -21.39
C LEU A 84 4.48 5.30 -21.79
N GLY A 85 4.55 4.25 -20.98
CA GLY A 85 5.55 3.18 -21.05
C GLY A 85 6.82 3.42 -20.22
N SER A 86 7.08 4.63 -19.71
CA SER A 86 8.20 4.88 -18.81
C SER A 86 8.07 4.07 -17.52
N THR A 87 9.19 3.54 -17.01
CA THR A 87 9.24 2.88 -15.71
C THR A 87 9.19 3.89 -14.58
N LEU A 88 8.17 3.79 -13.75
CA LEU A 88 7.96 4.63 -12.58
C LEU A 88 7.87 3.77 -11.32
N VAL A 89 8.40 4.30 -10.21
CA VAL A 89 8.37 3.64 -8.90
C VAL A 89 7.92 4.65 -7.85
N LEU A 90 6.95 4.26 -7.03
CA LEU A 90 6.40 5.09 -5.95
C LEU A 90 7.36 5.07 -4.74
N TYR A 91 7.92 6.23 -4.42
CA TYR A 91 8.72 6.50 -3.24
C TYR A 91 7.96 7.31 -2.21
N THR A 92 8.45 7.23 -0.98
CA THR A 92 8.02 8.08 0.13
C THR A 92 8.46 9.53 -0.06
N ALA A 93 7.50 10.45 0.05
CA ALA A 93 7.74 11.89 0.08
C ALA A 93 6.79 12.60 1.06
N THR A 94 7.05 13.87 1.35
CA THR A 94 6.20 14.72 2.20
C THR A 94 5.76 15.93 1.39
N VAL A 95 4.48 16.30 1.47
CA VAL A 95 3.99 17.56 0.88
C VAL A 95 4.50 18.72 1.73
N VAL A 96 5.18 19.68 1.12
CA VAL A 96 5.70 20.88 1.82
C VAL A 96 4.93 22.15 1.46
N GLY A 97 4.18 22.13 0.36
CA GLY A 97 3.41 23.28 -0.09
C GLY A 97 2.70 23.02 -1.41
N PHE A 98 2.24 24.12 -2.01
CA PHE A 98 1.49 24.14 -3.27
C PHE A 98 2.03 25.27 -4.15
N GLU A 99 2.04 25.05 -5.45
CA GLU A 99 2.26 26.11 -6.43
C GLU A 99 1.25 25.98 -7.56
N GLY A 100 0.24 26.87 -7.57
CA GLY A 100 -0.93 26.69 -8.42
C GLY A 100 -1.67 25.40 -8.05
N ASP A 101 -1.91 24.54 -9.05
CA ASP A 101 -2.57 23.24 -8.88
C ASP A 101 -1.58 22.09 -8.56
N ASP A 102 -0.27 22.37 -8.56
CA ASP A 102 0.76 21.39 -8.29
C ASP A 102 1.13 21.32 -6.81
N LEU A 103 1.51 20.12 -6.37
CA LEU A 103 2.07 19.88 -5.05
C LEU A 103 3.57 20.17 -5.08
N ILE A 104 4.08 20.83 -4.05
CA ILE A 104 5.52 20.86 -3.78
C ILE A 104 5.81 19.73 -2.80
N ILE A 105 6.69 18.81 -3.20
CA ILE A 105 7.01 17.62 -2.42
C ILE A 105 8.51 17.53 -2.11
N GLU A 106 8.83 17.02 -0.94
CA GLU A 106 10.17 16.72 -0.48
C GLU A 106 10.36 15.20 -0.39
N GLY A 107 11.24 14.67 -1.25
CA GLY A 107 11.62 13.26 -1.24
C GLY A 107 12.73 12.97 -0.22
N LYS A 108 13.10 11.70 -0.07
CA LYS A 108 14.19 11.31 0.84
C LYS A 108 15.55 11.84 0.34
N GLY A 109 16.08 12.87 1.01
CA GLY A 109 17.46 13.34 0.83
C GLY A 109 17.72 14.14 -0.46
N GLY A 110 16.69 14.75 -1.04
CA GLY A 110 16.79 15.59 -2.24
C GLY A 110 16.04 16.92 -2.09
N PRO A 111 16.22 17.85 -3.04
CA PRO A 111 15.51 19.13 -3.02
C PRO A 111 14.01 18.93 -3.23
N SER A 112 13.21 19.91 -2.79
CA SER A 112 11.79 19.94 -3.08
C SER A 112 11.53 20.18 -4.58
N TYR A 113 10.50 19.55 -5.13
CA TYR A 113 10.12 19.66 -6.54
C TYR A 113 8.60 19.65 -6.70
N LYS A 114 8.13 20.10 -7.86
CA LYS A 114 6.70 20.15 -8.20
C LYS A 114 6.23 18.81 -8.73
N VAL A 115 5.04 18.39 -8.33
CA VAL A 115 4.40 17.18 -8.83
C VAL A 115 2.91 17.41 -9.03
N HIS A 116 2.39 16.95 -10.16
CA HIS A 116 0.95 16.94 -10.37
C HIS A 116 0.25 16.00 -9.38
N PRO A 117 -0.88 16.37 -8.75
CA PRO A 117 -1.54 15.54 -7.75
C PRO A 117 -1.96 14.15 -8.22
N GLY A 118 -2.16 13.96 -9.54
CA GLY A 118 -2.45 12.64 -10.14
C GLY A 118 -1.31 11.62 -10.01
N TYR A 119 -0.12 12.02 -9.59
CA TYR A 119 1.01 11.13 -9.36
C TYR A 119 1.20 10.73 -7.89
N VAL A 120 0.19 10.97 -7.06
CA VAL A 120 0.29 10.81 -5.61
C VAL A 120 -0.73 9.80 -5.10
N VAL A 121 -0.24 8.88 -4.28
CA VAL A 121 -1.08 8.07 -3.38
C VAL A 121 -0.99 8.67 -1.97
N PRO A 122 -2.08 9.22 -1.42
CA PRO A 122 -2.07 9.86 -0.11
C PRO A 122 -1.89 8.84 1.03
N VAL A 123 -1.15 9.22 2.07
CA VAL A 123 -0.97 8.40 3.29
C VAL A 123 -1.72 9.06 4.45
N PRO A 124 -2.63 8.35 5.15
CA PRO A 124 -3.29 8.87 6.34
C PRO A 124 -2.32 8.99 7.51
N ASP A 125 -2.46 10.02 8.35
CA ASP A 125 -1.53 10.24 9.48
C ASP A 125 -1.67 9.18 10.59
N ALA A 126 -2.92 8.79 10.88
CA ALA A 126 -3.25 7.89 11.98
C ALA A 126 -4.19 6.77 11.51
N PRO A 127 -3.70 5.84 10.67
CA PRO A 127 -4.51 4.71 10.23
C PRO A 127 -4.85 3.81 11.43
N ARG A 128 -6.10 3.32 11.48
CA ARG A 128 -6.51 2.29 12.42
C ARG A 128 -6.04 0.93 11.91
N LEU A 129 -4.94 0.43 12.45
CA LEU A 129 -4.30 -0.82 12.03
C LEU A 129 -4.70 -1.98 12.94
N ARG A 130 -4.90 -3.16 12.36
CA ARG A 130 -5.13 -4.41 13.11
C ARG A 130 -4.24 -5.54 12.56
N PRO A 131 -4.03 -6.60 13.35
CA PRO A 131 -3.34 -7.78 12.85
C PRO A 131 -4.07 -8.32 11.63
N HIS A 132 -3.30 -8.88 10.72
CA HIS A 132 -3.71 -9.38 9.42
C HIS A 132 -4.19 -8.30 8.45
N ASP A 133 -4.34 -7.01 8.78
CA ASP A 133 -4.80 -6.01 7.81
C ASP A 133 -3.87 -5.92 6.58
N PRO A 134 -4.43 -5.83 5.35
CA PRO A 134 -3.66 -5.61 4.14
C PRO A 134 -3.35 -4.11 4.03
N VAL A 135 -2.09 -3.78 3.81
CA VAL A 135 -1.62 -2.40 3.87
C VAL A 135 -0.62 -2.09 2.76
N LEU A 136 -0.61 -0.83 2.34
CA LEU A 136 0.56 -0.24 1.70
C LEU A 136 1.50 0.26 2.78
N THR A 137 2.77 -0.04 2.65
CA THR A 137 3.83 0.48 3.50
C THR A 137 5.10 0.71 2.69
N GLU A 138 6.22 0.95 3.35
CA GLU A 138 7.50 1.20 2.70
C GLU A 138 8.54 0.12 3.00
N TRP A 139 9.40 -0.14 2.02
CA TRP A 139 10.67 -0.85 2.19
C TRP A 139 11.77 -0.03 1.53
N ASN A 140 12.76 0.41 2.30
CA ASN A 140 13.80 1.33 1.83
C ASN A 140 13.25 2.58 1.12
N GLY A 141 12.10 3.09 1.59
CA GLY A 141 11.44 4.26 1.04
C GLY A 141 10.61 4.00 -0.23
N VAL A 142 10.55 2.76 -0.73
CA VAL A 142 9.70 2.36 -1.87
C VAL A 142 8.37 1.81 -1.36
N MET A 143 7.26 2.21 -1.97
CA MET A 143 5.93 1.68 -1.65
C MET A 143 5.86 0.17 -1.92
N LYS A 144 5.32 -0.58 -0.98
CA LYS A 144 5.13 -2.03 -1.03
C LYS A 144 3.79 -2.45 -0.46
N HIS A 145 3.31 -3.61 -0.91
CA HIS A 145 2.14 -4.27 -0.37
C HIS A 145 2.55 -5.24 0.72
N ALA A 146 1.85 -5.19 1.84
CA ALA A 146 2.14 -6.05 2.97
C ALA A 146 0.88 -6.46 3.71
N VAL A 147 1.02 -7.46 4.57
CA VAL A 147 0.05 -7.87 5.56
C VAL A 147 0.68 -7.68 6.94
N ILE A 148 -0.03 -7.00 7.84
CA ILE A 148 0.42 -6.87 9.24
C ILE A 148 0.36 -8.25 9.89
N THR A 149 1.47 -8.75 10.43
CA THR A 149 1.47 -10.03 11.15
C THR A 149 1.17 -9.83 12.62
N ARG A 150 1.81 -8.85 13.27
CA ARG A 150 1.60 -8.52 14.69
C ARG A 150 2.19 -7.16 15.07
N PHE A 151 1.82 -6.70 16.25
CA PHE A 151 2.39 -5.50 16.88
C PHE A 151 3.48 -5.93 17.87
N VAL A 152 4.66 -5.31 17.79
CA VAL A 152 5.84 -5.63 18.61
C VAL A 152 6.35 -4.33 19.26
N LYS A 153 5.87 -4.02 20.46
CA LYS A 153 6.19 -2.79 21.21
C LYS A 153 5.99 -1.53 20.35
N ASP A 154 7.08 -0.88 19.92
CA ASP A 154 7.12 0.34 19.10
C ASP A 154 7.27 0.06 17.61
N LYS A 155 7.15 -1.20 17.21
CA LYS A 155 7.29 -1.68 15.84
C LYS A 155 6.04 -2.44 15.39
N ILE A 156 5.81 -2.42 14.09
CA ILE A 156 4.80 -3.23 13.43
C ILE A 156 5.52 -4.26 12.57
N GLU A 157 5.24 -5.54 12.82
CA GLU A 157 5.79 -6.62 12.02
C GLU A 157 4.89 -6.86 10.80
N VAL A 158 5.50 -6.96 9.62
CA VAL A 158 4.79 -7.13 8.36
C VAL A 158 5.40 -8.23 7.49
N ARG A 159 4.55 -8.88 6.70
CA ARG A 159 4.92 -9.75 5.59
C ARG A 159 4.66 -9.01 4.28
N TYR A 160 5.69 -8.76 3.47
CA TYR A 160 5.49 -8.24 2.12
C TYR A 160 4.91 -9.31 1.20
N THR A 161 4.00 -8.89 0.33
CA THR A 161 3.26 -9.77 -0.58
C THR A 161 3.62 -9.55 -2.06
N ASP A 162 4.36 -8.48 -2.35
CA ASP A 162 4.86 -8.11 -3.68
C ASP A 162 6.40 -8.16 -3.77
N MET A 163 7.03 -8.96 -2.90
CA MET A 163 8.46 -9.24 -2.86
C MET A 163 8.70 -10.75 -2.95
N ASP A 164 9.97 -11.16 -3.09
CA ASP A 164 10.32 -12.58 -3.04
C ASP A 164 9.81 -13.21 -1.72
N PRO A 165 9.12 -14.36 -1.76
CA PRO A 165 8.57 -15.02 -0.58
C PRO A 165 9.61 -15.33 0.52
N ARG A 166 10.88 -15.48 0.14
CA ARG A 166 12.00 -15.72 1.06
C ARG A 166 12.46 -14.45 1.77
N THR A 167 11.98 -13.28 1.37
CA THR A 167 12.23 -12.02 2.08
C THR A 167 11.79 -12.20 3.53
N PRO A 168 12.62 -11.89 4.53
CA PRO A 168 12.24 -12.05 5.93
C PRO A 168 11.08 -11.12 6.32
N LEU A 169 10.42 -11.42 7.44
CA LEU A 169 9.47 -10.48 8.05
C LEU A 169 10.20 -9.18 8.40
N ALA A 170 9.54 -8.05 8.15
CA ALA A 170 10.10 -6.74 8.45
C ALA A 170 9.47 -6.18 9.72
N GLN A 171 10.30 -5.55 10.57
CA GLN A 171 9.84 -4.83 11.75
C GLN A 171 9.99 -3.33 11.52
N LEU A 172 8.87 -2.67 11.27
CA LEU A 172 8.84 -1.28 10.84
C LEU A 172 8.58 -0.35 12.03
N LYS A 173 9.40 0.68 12.20
CA LYS A 173 9.25 1.74 13.21
C LYS A 173 9.00 3.07 12.51
N GLY A 174 7.92 3.78 12.87
CA GLY A 174 7.59 5.09 12.31
C GLY A 174 7.21 5.09 10.83
N ALA A 175 7.03 3.90 10.24
CA ALA A 175 6.70 3.72 8.83
C ALA A 175 5.30 4.22 8.50
N ARG A 176 5.07 4.38 7.20
CA ARG A 176 3.82 4.82 6.60
C ARG A 176 2.91 3.63 6.38
N PHE A 177 1.62 3.79 6.68
CA PHE A 177 0.63 2.73 6.45
C PHE A 177 -0.61 3.30 5.80
N VAL A 178 -1.07 2.65 4.74
CA VAL A 178 -2.39 2.87 4.14
C VAL A 178 -3.14 1.56 4.21
N VAL A 179 -4.26 1.51 4.94
CA VAL A 179 -5.11 0.30 4.97
C VAL A 179 -5.78 0.17 3.61
N GLN A 180 -5.63 -1.00 2.97
CA GLN A 180 -6.24 -1.23 1.68
C GLN A 180 -7.71 -1.61 1.84
N THR A 181 -8.53 -1.01 0.98
CA THR A 181 -9.99 -1.21 0.93
C THR A 181 -10.36 -1.82 -0.41
N GLU A 182 -11.41 -2.65 -0.45
CA GLU A 182 -11.83 -3.31 -1.70
C GLU A 182 -12.15 -2.32 -2.83
N GLY A 183 -11.97 -2.76 -4.08
CA GLY A 183 -12.35 -2.01 -5.28
C GLY A 183 -11.19 -1.29 -5.98
N LEU A 184 -11.55 -0.43 -6.93
CA LEU A 184 -10.61 0.38 -7.71
C LEU A 184 -10.25 1.64 -6.91
N VAL A 185 -9.17 1.57 -6.15
CA VAL A 185 -8.69 2.63 -5.23
C VAL A 185 -7.18 2.82 -5.46
N PRO A 186 -6.64 4.05 -5.33
CA PRO A 186 -5.21 4.29 -5.35
C PRO A 186 -4.40 3.30 -4.49
N GLY A 187 -3.36 2.74 -5.08
CA GLY A 187 -2.49 1.74 -4.48
C GLY A 187 -3.02 0.31 -4.51
N ASN A 188 -4.26 0.05 -4.95
CA ASN A 188 -4.72 -1.31 -5.19
C ASN A 188 -4.27 -1.85 -6.55
N PHE A 189 -4.32 -3.17 -6.68
CA PHE A 189 -4.14 -3.84 -7.97
C PHE A 189 -5.46 -4.07 -8.70
N ALA A 190 -5.38 -4.11 -10.02
CA ALA A 190 -6.48 -4.47 -10.90
C ALA A 190 -6.00 -5.38 -12.05
N ALA A 191 -6.94 -6.15 -12.56
CA ALA A 191 -6.81 -6.82 -13.85
C ALA A 191 -7.30 -5.87 -14.95
N TRP A 192 -6.41 -5.50 -15.86
CA TRP A 192 -6.71 -4.66 -17.02
C TRP A 192 -6.87 -5.52 -18.27
N LYS A 193 -7.99 -5.38 -18.96
CA LYS A 193 -8.24 -6.06 -20.24
C LYS A 193 -7.57 -5.30 -21.38
N ASP A 194 -6.51 -5.88 -21.93
CA ASP A 194 -5.77 -5.40 -23.10
C ASP A 194 -5.98 -6.37 -24.27
N GLY A 195 -6.97 -6.08 -25.11
CA GLY A 195 -7.45 -6.98 -26.14
C GLY A 195 -8.01 -8.28 -25.55
N GLU A 196 -7.39 -9.40 -25.88
CA GLU A 196 -7.73 -10.74 -25.37
C GLU A 196 -6.95 -11.11 -24.09
N THR A 197 -5.98 -10.29 -23.69
CA THR A 197 -5.11 -10.60 -22.55
C THR A 197 -5.52 -9.79 -21.34
N TRP A 198 -5.48 -10.42 -20.17
CA TRP A 198 -5.59 -9.73 -18.89
C TRP A 198 -4.20 -9.42 -18.35
N ARG A 199 -3.94 -8.14 -18.08
CA ARG A 199 -2.69 -7.66 -17.49
C ARG A 199 -2.90 -7.26 -16.05
N HIS A 200 -1.85 -7.41 -15.25
CA HIS A 200 -1.83 -6.93 -13.87
C HIS A 200 -1.34 -5.48 -13.84
N VAL A 201 -2.08 -4.59 -13.17
CA VAL A 201 -1.72 -3.17 -13.03
C VAL A 201 -1.90 -2.69 -11.59
N LEU A 202 -1.04 -1.76 -11.17
CA LEU A 202 -1.15 -1.00 -9.93
C LEU A 202 -1.85 0.34 -10.21
N LEU A 203 -2.93 0.62 -9.50
CA LEU A 203 -3.70 1.86 -9.64
C LEU A 203 -2.99 3.00 -8.91
N VAL A 204 -2.83 4.17 -9.54
CA VAL A 204 -2.23 5.35 -8.89
C VAL A 204 -3.28 6.42 -8.65
N SER A 205 -3.98 6.86 -9.69
CA SER A 205 -5.04 7.86 -9.55
C SER A 205 -6.15 7.64 -10.57
N ARG A 206 -7.39 7.88 -10.14
CA ARG A 206 -8.55 7.91 -11.03
C ARG A 206 -8.61 9.25 -11.77
N LEU A 207 -8.75 9.21 -13.08
CA LEU A 207 -8.79 10.36 -13.98
C LEU A 207 -10.21 10.56 -14.51
N GLY A 208 -10.80 11.72 -14.23
CA GLY A 208 -12.16 12.05 -14.66
C GLY A 208 -13.26 11.25 -13.96
N GLY A 209 -14.51 11.53 -14.33
CA GLY A 209 -15.70 11.08 -13.61
C GLY A 209 -16.03 11.96 -12.39
N PRO A 210 -17.23 11.83 -11.80
CA PRO A 210 -17.56 12.57 -10.59
C PRO A 210 -16.55 12.22 -9.49
N ALA A 211 -16.13 13.24 -8.72
CA ALA A 211 -15.24 13.05 -7.59
C ALA A 211 -15.82 11.95 -6.69
N ALA A 212 -14.96 11.04 -6.22
CA ALA A 212 -15.32 10.06 -5.20
C ALA A 212 -15.50 10.81 -3.86
N GLU A 213 -16.55 11.63 -3.74
CA GLU A 213 -16.97 12.15 -2.45
C GLU A 213 -17.54 10.99 -1.64
N ALA A 214 -17.03 10.83 -0.41
CA ALA A 214 -17.65 9.96 0.57
C ALA A 214 -19.02 10.54 0.95
N GLY A 215 -20.07 10.11 0.25
CA GLY A 215 -21.47 10.42 0.58
C GLY A 215 -22.24 11.31 -0.39
N ALA A 216 -21.70 11.67 -1.57
CA ALA A 216 -22.46 12.49 -2.52
C ALA A 216 -23.40 11.66 -3.42
N VAL A 217 -24.64 12.15 -3.56
CA VAL A 217 -25.63 11.63 -4.52
C VAL A 217 -25.29 12.17 -5.92
N PRO A 218 -25.12 11.33 -6.95
CA PRO A 218 -24.70 11.80 -8.27
C PRO A 218 -25.85 12.50 -9.00
N THR A 219 -25.73 13.79 -9.28
CA THR A 219 -26.52 14.49 -10.31
C THR A 219 -25.73 14.53 -11.63
N SER A 220 -26.42 14.13 -12.69
CA SER A 220 -26.00 13.97 -14.10
C SER A 220 -25.30 15.22 -14.69
N LEU A 221 -24.54 15.23 -15.79
CA LEU A 221 -24.31 14.32 -16.92
C LEU A 221 -23.00 14.82 -17.58
N ALA A 222 -21.95 13.99 -17.67
CA ALA A 222 -20.90 14.18 -18.66
C ALA A 222 -20.31 12.81 -19.03
N SER A 223 -20.38 12.50 -20.31
CA SER A 223 -19.93 11.26 -20.96
C SER A 223 -18.40 11.12 -20.99
N SER A 224 -17.69 11.39 -19.88
CA SER A 224 -16.28 11.01 -19.74
C SER A 224 -16.23 9.63 -19.08
N MET A 225 -15.89 8.59 -19.84
CA MET A 225 -15.52 7.31 -19.22
C MET A 225 -14.39 7.58 -18.24
N ALA A 226 -14.58 7.19 -16.98
CA ALA A 226 -13.52 7.30 -15.98
C ALA A 226 -12.31 6.49 -16.47
N ARG A 227 -11.13 7.07 -16.32
CA ARG A 227 -9.85 6.45 -16.67
C ARG A 227 -9.00 6.35 -15.42
N TRP A 228 -7.90 5.62 -15.52
CA TRP A 228 -6.95 5.45 -14.42
C TRP A 228 -5.55 5.67 -14.95
N PHE A 229 -4.78 6.49 -14.24
CA PHE A 229 -3.34 6.43 -14.32
C PHE A 229 -2.88 5.23 -13.48
N ALA A 230 -2.17 4.31 -14.11
CA ALA A 230 -1.75 3.05 -13.52
C ALA A 230 -0.33 2.67 -13.95
N LEU A 231 0.26 1.72 -13.23
CA LEU A 231 1.56 1.15 -13.54
C LEU A 231 1.40 -0.32 -13.90
N GLY A 232 1.84 -0.69 -15.09
CA GLY A 232 1.92 -2.08 -15.52
C GLY A 232 3.19 -2.78 -15.04
N TYR A 233 3.55 -3.85 -15.73
CA TYR A 233 4.76 -4.62 -15.46
C TYR A 233 6.02 -3.75 -15.46
N GLY A 234 6.91 -3.99 -14.48
CA GLY A 234 8.14 -3.21 -14.34
C GLY A 234 7.91 -1.71 -14.10
N GLY A 235 6.72 -1.31 -13.62
CA GLY A 235 6.38 0.09 -13.37
C GLY A 235 5.99 0.89 -14.61
N ALA A 236 5.69 0.23 -15.74
CA ALA A 236 5.38 0.92 -17.00
C ALA A 236 4.11 1.79 -16.87
N ALA A 237 4.27 3.11 -17.02
CA ALA A 237 3.18 4.09 -16.96
C ALA A 237 2.14 3.87 -18.06
N LEU A 238 0.85 3.83 -17.71
CA LEU A 238 -0.23 3.68 -18.68
C LEU A 238 -1.52 4.38 -18.24
N ILE A 239 -2.43 4.60 -19.19
CA ILE A 239 -3.79 5.03 -18.95
C ILE A 239 -4.73 3.86 -19.31
N ALA A 240 -5.57 3.46 -18.37
CA ALA A 240 -6.56 2.40 -18.57
C ALA A 240 -7.98 2.96 -18.40
N ASP A 241 -8.90 2.53 -19.26
CA ASP A 241 -10.33 2.82 -19.07
C ASP A 241 -10.86 2.00 -17.88
N GLU A 242 -11.64 2.64 -17.01
CA GLU A 242 -12.20 1.99 -15.82
C GLU A 242 -13.09 0.78 -16.18
N SER A 243 -13.79 0.86 -17.31
CA SER A 243 -14.63 -0.23 -17.83
C SER A 243 -13.83 -1.49 -18.20
N ALA A 244 -12.55 -1.33 -18.55
CA ALA A 244 -11.62 -2.40 -18.86
C ALA A 244 -10.89 -2.95 -17.62
N LEU A 245 -11.12 -2.37 -16.44
CA LEU A 245 -10.54 -2.81 -15.18
C LEU A 245 -11.48 -3.76 -14.43
N ARG A 246 -10.90 -4.75 -13.75
CA ARG A 246 -11.57 -5.55 -12.72
C ARG A 246 -10.72 -5.48 -11.46
N PRO A 247 -11.30 -5.10 -10.30
CA PRO A 247 -10.52 -5.03 -9.07
C PRO A 247 -10.03 -6.44 -8.71
N ILE A 248 -8.76 -6.55 -8.29
CA ILE A 248 -8.24 -7.78 -7.70
C ILE A 248 -8.67 -7.79 -6.22
N PRO A 249 -9.39 -8.83 -5.76
CA PRO A 249 -9.91 -8.85 -4.40
C PRO A 249 -8.79 -8.80 -3.35
N ILE A 250 -9.05 -8.11 -2.26
CA ILE A 250 -8.13 -8.06 -1.14
C ILE A 250 -8.36 -9.29 -0.25
N LYS A 251 -7.30 -10.06 0.03
CA LYS A 251 -7.38 -11.30 0.82
C LYS A 251 -8.45 -12.29 0.31
N PRO A 252 -8.35 -12.75 -0.95
CA PRO A 252 -9.33 -13.67 -1.49
C PRO A 252 -9.33 -14.99 -0.71
N ARG A 253 -10.51 -15.45 -0.27
CA ARG A 253 -10.64 -16.73 0.45
C ARG A 253 -10.65 -17.90 -0.55
N LEU A 254 -9.48 -18.26 -1.03
CA LEU A 254 -9.29 -19.30 -2.05
C LEU A 254 -9.02 -20.66 -1.40
N LYS A 255 -9.70 -21.70 -1.90
CA LYS A 255 -9.48 -23.08 -1.47
C LYS A 255 -8.36 -23.72 -2.29
N VAL A 256 -7.67 -24.70 -1.71
CA VAL A 256 -6.75 -25.55 -2.47
C VAL A 256 -7.50 -26.24 -3.60
N GLY A 257 -6.89 -26.27 -4.79
CA GLY A 257 -7.49 -26.76 -6.03
C GLY A 257 -8.36 -25.75 -6.77
N ALA A 258 -8.63 -24.56 -6.21
CA ALA A 258 -9.41 -23.53 -6.90
C ALA A 258 -8.69 -23.06 -8.18
N SER A 259 -9.44 -22.97 -9.28
CA SER A 259 -9.01 -22.30 -10.51
C SER A 259 -8.95 -20.80 -10.28
N VAL A 260 -7.84 -20.20 -10.64
CA VAL A 260 -7.54 -18.78 -10.42
C VAL A 260 -6.78 -18.23 -11.62
N TRP A 261 -6.67 -16.91 -11.68
CA TRP A 261 -5.73 -16.23 -12.56
C TRP A 261 -4.66 -15.60 -11.67
N ALA A 262 -3.40 -15.92 -11.95
CA ALA A 262 -2.25 -15.42 -11.19
C ALA A 262 -1.29 -14.66 -12.10
N GLU A 263 -0.64 -13.64 -11.55
CA GLU A 263 0.33 -12.82 -12.26
C GLU A 263 1.58 -13.62 -12.62
N TRP A 264 2.02 -13.43 -13.86
CA TRP A 264 3.28 -13.93 -14.39
C TRP A 264 3.79 -12.91 -15.42
N VAL A 265 4.83 -12.17 -15.06
CA VAL A 265 5.55 -11.23 -15.94
C VAL A 265 4.57 -10.22 -16.59
N GLY A 266 3.72 -9.60 -15.77
CA GLY A 266 2.72 -8.60 -16.16
C GLY A 266 1.40 -9.15 -16.66
N THR A 267 1.32 -10.45 -16.96
CA THR A 267 0.13 -11.09 -17.51
C THR A 267 -0.55 -11.96 -16.47
N LEU A 268 -1.87 -11.92 -16.41
CA LEU A 268 -2.64 -12.85 -15.59
C LEU A 268 -2.86 -14.14 -16.37
N ARG A 269 -2.50 -15.27 -15.77
CA ARG A 269 -2.56 -16.59 -16.41
C ARG A 269 -3.36 -17.58 -15.57
N PRO A 270 -4.09 -18.51 -16.20
CA PRO A 270 -4.77 -19.59 -15.50
C PRO A 270 -3.81 -20.43 -14.65
N ALA A 271 -4.19 -20.66 -13.40
CA ALA A 271 -3.46 -21.48 -12.45
C ALA A 271 -4.42 -22.17 -11.48
N ALA A 272 -3.89 -23.11 -10.69
CA ALA A 272 -4.60 -23.76 -9.59
C ALA A 272 -3.87 -23.53 -8.27
N VAL A 273 -4.62 -23.18 -7.22
CA VAL A 273 -4.09 -22.99 -5.86
C VAL A 273 -3.59 -24.33 -5.31
N GLN A 274 -2.35 -24.38 -4.83
CA GLN A 274 -1.73 -25.52 -4.17
C GLN A 274 -1.72 -25.35 -2.64
N SER A 275 -1.48 -24.11 -2.17
CA SER A 275 -1.57 -23.76 -0.75
C SER A 275 -1.99 -22.29 -0.60
N ALA A 276 -2.57 -21.96 0.56
CA ALA A 276 -2.95 -20.61 0.94
C ALA A 276 -2.48 -20.37 2.38
N GLU A 277 -1.63 -19.38 2.58
CA GLU A 277 -1.13 -18.98 3.89
C GLU A 277 -1.96 -17.80 4.44
N GLU A 278 -2.13 -17.75 5.76
CA GLU A 278 -2.86 -16.66 6.42
C GLU A 278 -2.17 -15.29 6.26
N THR A 279 -0.87 -15.30 5.95
CA THR A 279 -0.07 -14.10 5.67
C THR A 279 -0.33 -13.49 4.29
N GLY A 280 -1.31 -14.00 3.54
CA GLY A 280 -1.69 -13.47 2.23
C GLY A 280 -0.77 -13.91 1.08
N LEU A 281 -0.02 -15.01 1.28
CA LEU A 281 0.76 -15.68 0.24
C LEU A 281 0.04 -16.94 -0.23
N TYR A 282 0.10 -17.22 -1.52
CA TYR A 282 -0.51 -18.39 -2.15
C TYR A 282 0.55 -19.08 -2.98
N THR A 283 0.61 -20.41 -2.90
CA THR A 283 1.36 -21.20 -3.88
C THR A 283 0.41 -21.63 -4.97
N VAL A 284 0.74 -21.33 -6.22
CA VAL A 284 -0.07 -21.67 -7.40
C VAL A 284 0.73 -22.50 -8.39
N LYS A 285 0.03 -23.33 -9.16
CA LYS A 285 0.60 -24.09 -10.29
C LYS A 285 -0.09 -23.63 -11.57
N PHE A 286 0.68 -23.05 -12.49
CA PHE A 286 0.16 -22.62 -13.80
C PHE A 286 -0.15 -23.84 -14.69
N GLU A 287 -1.18 -23.74 -15.54
CA GLU A 287 -1.66 -24.89 -16.33
C GLU A 287 -0.63 -25.42 -17.35
N ARG A 288 0.20 -24.54 -17.93
CA ARG A 288 1.12 -24.88 -19.03
C ARG A 288 2.60 -24.83 -18.68
N ALA A 289 3.00 -24.58 -17.43
CA ALA A 289 4.42 -24.49 -17.09
C ALA A 289 4.74 -24.67 -15.60
N GLY A 290 5.89 -25.32 -15.35
CA GLY A 290 6.81 -24.96 -14.28
C GLY A 290 6.60 -25.59 -12.90
N ARG A 291 7.58 -25.32 -12.03
CA ARG A 291 7.47 -25.54 -10.59
C ARG A 291 6.39 -24.61 -10.02
N PRO A 292 5.73 -24.99 -8.91
CA PRO A 292 4.81 -24.09 -8.23
C PRO A 292 5.48 -22.74 -7.92
N ALA A 293 4.72 -21.66 -8.06
CA ALA A 293 5.16 -20.30 -7.77
C ALA A 293 4.38 -19.76 -6.59
N THR A 294 5.05 -18.98 -5.74
CA THR A 294 4.38 -18.28 -4.64
C THR A 294 4.09 -16.84 -5.06
N VAL A 295 2.85 -16.41 -4.87
CA VAL A 295 2.35 -15.09 -5.25
C VAL A 295 1.60 -14.48 -4.06
N GLY A 296 1.61 -13.15 -3.93
CA GLY A 296 0.80 -12.45 -2.93
C GLY A 296 -0.67 -12.34 -3.34
N TRP A 297 -1.53 -11.99 -2.38
CA TRP A 297 -2.97 -11.79 -2.61
C TRP A 297 -3.27 -10.77 -3.71
N GLY A 298 -2.42 -9.75 -3.90
CA GLY A 298 -2.58 -8.74 -4.95
C GLY A 298 -2.26 -9.24 -6.36
N LEU A 299 -1.62 -10.40 -6.46
CA LEU A 299 -1.14 -11.01 -7.70
C LEU A 299 -2.00 -12.22 -8.12
N ILE A 300 -3.16 -12.40 -7.51
CA ILE A 300 -4.05 -13.54 -7.73
C ILE A 300 -5.51 -13.10 -7.65
N THR A 301 -6.33 -13.57 -8.57
CA THR A 301 -7.76 -13.25 -8.64
C THR A 301 -8.57 -14.49 -9.02
N PRO A 302 -9.84 -14.59 -8.61
CA PRO A 302 -10.79 -15.52 -9.23
C PRO A 302 -10.84 -15.34 -10.76
N PRO A 303 -11.33 -16.35 -11.50
CA PRO A 303 -11.46 -16.26 -12.95
C PRO A 303 -12.24 -15.02 -13.38
N LEU A 304 -11.64 -14.25 -14.30
CA LEU A 304 -12.18 -12.97 -14.76
C LEU A 304 -13.29 -13.14 -15.80
N ASP A 305 -13.34 -14.31 -16.46
CA ASP A 305 -14.39 -14.67 -17.40
C ASP A 305 -15.47 -15.51 -16.71
N PRO A 306 -16.75 -15.07 -16.72
CA PRO A 306 -17.86 -15.78 -16.07
C PRO A 306 -18.05 -17.22 -16.55
N GLN A 307 -17.76 -17.48 -17.83
CA GLN A 307 -17.89 -18.81 -18.43
C GLN A 307 -16.85 -19.81 -17.88
N GLN A 308 -15.64 -19.35 -17.53
CA GLN A 308 -14.62 -20.21 -16.93
C GLN A 308 -14.88 -20.47 -15.45
N ALA A 309 -15.49 -19.50 -14.73
CA ALA A 309 -15.90 -19.69 -13.34
C ALA A 309 -16.90 -20.85 -13.18
N ALA A 310 -17.82 -21.04 -14.13
CA ALA A 310 -18.79 -22.12 -14.13
C ALA A 310 -18.18 -23.49 -14.50
N ALA A 311 -17.26 -23.54 -15.47
CA ALA A 311 -16.66 -24.79 -15.95
C ALA A 311 -15.80 -25.51 -14.88
N GLY A 312 -15.12 -24.75 -14.01
CA GLY A 312 -14.35 -25.31 -12.89
C GLY A 312 -15.21 -25.99 -11.82
N ALA A 313 -16.42 -25.47 -11.57
CA ALA A 313 -17.36 -26.05 -10.61
C ALA A 313 -17.92 -27.40 -11.10
N THR A 314 -18.16 -27.53 -12.41
CA THR A 314 -18.72 -28.76 -13.01
C THR A 314 -17.70 -29.89 -13.07
N ARG A 315 -16.44 -29.62 -13.48
CA ARG A 315 -15.39 -30.66 -13.52
C ARG A 315 -15.05 -31.25 -12.16
N THR A 316 -15.22 -30.47 -11.08
CA THR A 316 -14.97 -30.95 -9.72
C THR A 316 -16.06 -31.94 -9.27
N ARG A 317 -17.30 -31.80 -9.75
CA ARG A 317 -18.40 -32.75 -9.45
C ARG A 317 -18.25 -34.08 -10.19
N ASP A 318 -17.84 -34.05 -11.45
CA ASP A 318 -17.71 -35.29 -12.26
C ASP A 318 -16.54 -36.17 -11.81
N ARG A 319 -15.49 -35.57 -11.23
CA ARG A 319 -14.33 -36.33 -10.74
C ARG A 319 -14.56 -37.01 -9.39
N VAL A 320 -15.51 -36.52 -8.59
CA VAL A 320 -15.92 -37.16 -7.33
C VAL A 320 -16.86 -38.34 -7.61
N ARG A 321 -17.74 -38.24 -8.61
CA ARG A 321 -18.64 -39.34 -9.01
C ARG A 321 -17.96 -40.56 -9.60
N ASN A 322 -16.79 -40.40 -10.24
CA ASN A 322 -16.05 -41.53 -10.84
C ASN A 322 -15.05 -42.18 -9.87
N ARG A 323 -15.17 -41.92 -8.57
CA ARG A 323 -14.34 -42.52 -7.51
C ARG A 323 -15.15 -43.24 -6.42
N GLU A 324 -16.45 -43.34 -6.60
CA GLU A 324 -17.34 -44.26 -5.87
C GLU A 324 -17.68 -45.45 -6.77
#